data_AF-A0A2D6Q4N7-F1
#
_entry.id   AF-A0A2D6Q4N7-F1
#
_cell.length_a   1.000
_cell.length_b   1.000
_cell.length_c   1.000
_cell.angle_alpha   90.00
_cell.angle_beta   90.00
_cell.angle_gamma   90.00
#
_symmetry.space_group_name_H-M   'P 1'
#
loop_
_entity.id
_entity.type
_entity.pdbx_description
1 polymer ?
#
loop_
_entity_poly.entity_id
_entity_poly.type
_entity_poly.pdbx_seq_one_letter_code
_entity_poly.pdbx_strand_id
1 'polypeptide(L)'
;MPKTIYRNHREVNQLQEDIMKFVDWWVHEEKTPVPHKEIIAKMKEEGVIAITTIKALGSLIKKGYLRRGYISSNKTFYVQLRRI
;
A
#
# COMPACT_ATOMS: atom_id res chain seq x y z
N MET A 1 18.54 12.98 15.02
CA MET A 1 17.73 13.23 13.81
C MET A 1 17.47 11.88 13.14
N PRO A 2 16.22 11.51 12.82
CA PRO A 2 15.96 10.27 12.10
C PRO A 2 16.65 10.35 10.72
N LYS A 3 17.44 9.32 10.40
CA LYS A 3 18.22 9.21 9.17
C LYS A 3 17.30 8.74 8.05
N THR A 4 17.02 9.60 7.08
CA THR A 4 16.28 9.22 5.87
C THR A 4 17.15 8.28 5.05
N ILE A 5 16.78 6.99 5.01
CA ILE A 5 17.47 5.98 4.21
C ILE A 5 16.79 5.95 2.84
N TYR A 6 17.41 6.57 1.84
CA TYR A 6 17.00 6.42 0.45
C TYR A 6 17.40 5.02 -0.03
N ARG A 7 16.41 4.14 -0.25
CA ARG A 7 16.61 2.83 -0.87
C ARG A 7 16.21 2.86 -2.33
N ASN A 8 16.94 2.07 -3.10
CA ASN A 8 16.97 2.02 -4.56
C ASN A 8 15.56 1.88 -5.17
N HIS A 9 15.15 2.80 -6.04
CA HIS A 9 13.90 2.75 -6.83
C HIS A 9 13.72 1.45 -7.64
N ARG A 10 14.76 0.63 -7.80
CA ARG A 10 14.70 -0.65 -8.52
C ARG A 10 13.97 -1.78 -7.78
N GLU A 11 13.68 -1.62 -6.50
CA GLU A 11 13.04 -2.70 -5.72
C GLU A 11 11.52 -2.76 -5.88
N VAL A 12 10.85 -1.70 -6.31
CA VAL A 12 9.39 -1.60 -6.46
C VAL A 12 9.07 -1.17 -7.89
N ASN A 13 8.02 -1.76 -8.49
CA ASN A 13 7.56 -1.35 -9.82
C ASN A 13 6.53 -0.22 -9.74
N GLN A 14 6.17 0.36 -10.88
CA GLN A 14 5.23 1.49 -10.93
C GLN A 14 3.93 1.21 -10.18
N LEU A 15 3.29 0.07 -10.44
CA LEU A 15 2.06 -0.32 -9.73
C LEU A 15 2.25 -0.40 -8.20
N GLN A 16 3.38 -0.92 -7.74
CA GLN A 16 3.68 -0.99 -6.31
C GLN A 16 3.88 0.40 -5.71
N GLU A 17 4.53 1.29 -6.44
CA GLU A 17 4.71 2.69 -6.06
C GLU A 17 3.38 3.44 -6.01
N ASP A 18 2.49 3.23 -6.99
CA ASP A 18 1.17 3.87 -7.04
C ASP A 18 0.29 3.41 -5.87
N ILE A 19 0.30 2.11 -5.55
CA ILE A 19 -0.38 1.56 -4.37
C ILE A 19 0.18 2.22 -3.09
N MET A 20 1.50 2.38 -2.99
CA MET A 20 2.13 3.00 -1.81
C MET A 20 1.76 4.48 -1.70
N LYS A 21 1.80 5.25 -2.79
CA LYS A 21 1.37 6.66 -2.81
C LYS A 21 -0.09 6.81 -2.37
N PHE A 22 -0.97 5.94 -2.86
CA PHE A 22 -2.36 5.94 -2.44
C PHE A 22 -2.52 5.63 -0.94
N VAL A 23 -1.77 4.64 -0.43
CA VAL A 23 -1.82 4.29 0.99
C VAL A 23 -1.31 5.43 1.87
N ASP A 24 -0.21 6.08 1.48
CA ASP A 24 0.35 7.22 2.21
C ASP A 24 -0.63 8.41 2.21
N TRP A 25 -1.20 8.74 1.05
CA TRP A 25 -2.22 9.78 0.92
C TRP A 25 -3.42 9.52 1.83
N TRP A 26 -3.98 8.31 1.79
CA TRP A 26 -5.14 7.95 2.60
C TRP A 26 -4.88 8.10 4.10
N VAL A 27 -3.71 7.64 4.57
CA VAL A 27 -3.38 7.74 6.00
C VAL A 27 -3.20 9.21 6.42
N HIS A 28 -2.75 10.10 5.55
CA HIS A 28 -2.63 11.53 5.86
C HIS A 28 -4.00 12.24 5.85
N GLU A 29 -4.85 11.96 4.86
CA GLU A 29 -6.17 12.58 4.73
C GLU A 29 -7.20 12.00 5.72
N GLU A 30 -7.41 10.69 5.66
CA GLU A 30 -8.46 9.99 6.41
C GLU A 30 -8.01 9.58 7.81
N LYS A 31 -6.71 9.68 8.12
CA LYS A 31 -6.11 9.32 9.43
C LYS A 31 -6.43 7.89 9.90
N THR A 32 -6.75 7.01 8.96
CA THR A 32 -7.15 5.62 9.21
C THR A 32 -6.36 4.64 8.34
N PRO A 33 -6.18 3.39 8.78
CA PRO A 33 -5.64 2.33 7.92
C PRO A 33 -6.52 2.10 6.69
N VAL A 34 -5.89 1.87 5.54
CA VAL A 34 -6.60 1.80 4.26
C VAL A 34 -7.30 0.45 4.11
N PRO A 35 -8.62 0.41 3.88
CA PRO A 35 -9.32 -0.85 3.65
C PRO A 35 -8.89 -1.49 2.32
N HIS A 36 -8.82 -2.83 2.28
CA HIS A 36 -8.47 -3.57 1.06
C HIS A 36 -9.34 -3.21 -0.16
N LYS A 37 -10.65 -3.03 0.08
CA LYS A 37 -11.62 -2.73 -0.98
C LYS A 37 -11.32 -1.39 -1.66
N GLU A 38 -10.87 -0.40 -0.90
CA GLU A 38 -10.55 0.94 -1.42
C GLU A 38 -9.32 0.89 -2.32
N ILE A 39 -8.30 0.12 -1.93
CA ILE A 39 -7.11 -0.08 -2.78
C ILE A 39 -7.51 -0.76 -4.10
N ILE A 40 -8.38 -1.78 -4.05
CA ILE A 40 -8.85 -2.44 -5.27
C ILE A 40 -9.68 -1.49 -6.13
N ALA A 41 -10.59 -0.72 -5.53
CA ALA A 41 -11.43 0.24 -6.25
C ALA A 41 -10.57 1.27 -6.98
N LYS A 42 -9.62 1.89 -6.26
CA LYS A 42 -8.71 2.89 -6.82
C LYS A 42 -7.86 2.33 -7.97
N MET A 43 -7.26 1.16 -7.77
CA MET A 43 -6.44 0.53 -8.81
C MET A 43 -7.27 0.10 -10.03
N LYS A 44 -8.54 -0.27 -9.82
CA LYS A 44 -9.47 -0.59 -10.92
C LYS A 44 -9.83 0.65 -11.74
N GLU A 45 -10.02 1.81 -11.09
CA GLU A 45 -10.21 3.10 -11.78
C GLU A 45 -9.00 3.45 -12.65
N GLU A 46 -7.80 3.09 -12.21
CA GLU A 46 -6.55 3.26 -12.96
C GLU A 46 -6.31 2.15 -14.01
N GLY A 47 -7.29 1.27 -14.24
CA GLY A 47 -7.24 0.23 -15.28
C GLY A 47 -6.52 -1.05 -14.86
N VAL A 48 -6.19 -1.22 -13.57
CA VAL A 48 -5.49 -2.40 -13.05
C VAL A 48 -6.49 -3.44 -12.55
N ILE A 49 -6.31 -4.68 -13.02
CA ILE A 49 -7.17 -5.81 -12.62
C ILE A 49 -6.91 -6.17 -11.14
N ALA A 50 -7.98 -6.45 -10.40
CA ALA A 50 -7.94 -6.77 -8.97
C ALA A 50 -6.91 -7.87 -8.60
N ILE A 51 -6.79 -8.92 -9.42
CA ILE A 51 -5.82 -10.02 -9.18
C ILE A 51 -4.38 -9.49 -9.19
N THR A 52 -4.07 -8.58 -10.11
CA THR A 52 -2.74 -7.95 -10.22
C THR A 52 -2.48 -7.08 -8.99
N THR A 53 -3.47 -6.30 -8.56
CA THR A 53 -3.41 -5.50 -7.33
C THR A 53 -3.15 -6.36 -6.10
N ILE A 54 -3.85 -7.50 -5.97
CA ILE A 54 -3.66 -8.43 -4.85
C ILE A 54 -2.24 -9.00 -4.84
N LYS A 55 -1.70 -9.39 -6.01
CA LYS A 55 -0.31 -9.86 -6.14
C LYS A 55 0.69 -8.77 -5.76
N ALA A 56 0.47 -7.53 -6.19
CA ALA A 56 1.31 -6.39 -5.86
C ALA A 56 1.32 -6.10 -4.35
N LEU A 57 0.15 -6.08 -3.71
CA LEU A 57 0.02 -5.97 -2.25
C LEU A 57 0.77 -7.10 -1.53
N GLY A 58 0.63 -8.35 -1.99
CA GLY A 58 1.37 -9.48 -1.43
C GLY A 58 2.89 -9.29 -1.52
N SER A 59 3.39 -8.77 -2.65
CA SER A 59 4.80 -8.46 -2.85
C SER A 59 5.29 -7.36 -1.90
N LEU A 60 4.52 -6.26 -1.77
CA LEU A 60 4.83 -5.14 -0.87
C LEU A 60 4.90 -5.57 0.60
N ILE A 61 4.02 -6.46 1.02
CA ILE A 61 4.03 -7.03 2.38
C ILE A 61 5.28 -7.87 2.60
N LYS A 62 5.61 -8.78 1.66
CA LYS A 62 6.81 -9.62 1.76
C LYS A 62 8.10 -8.79 1.80
N LYS A 63 8.14 -7.68 1.08
CA LYS A 63 9.26 -6.72 1.06
C LYS A 63 9.29 -5.81 2.30
N GLY A 64 8.25 -5.84 3.15
CA GLY A 64 8.18 -5.03 4.37
C GLY A 64 7.81 -3.55 4.15
N TYR A 65 7.21 -3.21 3.00
CA TYR A 65 6.71 -1.86 2.71
C TYR A 65 5.32 -1.63 3.32
N LEU A 66 4.47 -2.66 3.31
CA LEU A 66 3.10 -2.62 3.86
C LEU A 66 2.94 -3.66 4.98
N ARG A 67 2.08 -3.34 5.95
CA ARG A 67 1.61 -4.28 6.98
C ARG A 67 0.10 -4.44 6.89
N ARG A 68 -0.38 -5.68 7.09
CA ARG A 68 -1.82 -5.93 7.29
C ARG A 68 -2.21 -5.54 8.71
N GLY A 69 -3.21 -4.68 8.83
CA GLY A 69 -3.92 -4.39 10.07
C GLY A 69 -5.25 -5.13 10.09
N TYR A 70 -5.62 -5.64 11.27
CA TYR A 70 -6.97 -6.15 11.53
C TYR A 70 -7.59 -5.23 12.58
N ILE A 71 -8.58 -4.42 12.18
CA ILE A 71 -9.36 -3.59 13.11
C ILE A 71 -10.64 -4.33 13.40
N SER A 72 -10.76 -5.03 14.54
CA SER A 72 -11.98 -5.60 15.18
C SER A 72 -13.14 -6.13 14.29
N SER A 73 -12.86 -6.41 13.02
CA SER A 73 -13.78 -6.62 11.91
C SER A 73 -13.06 -7.55 10.96
N ASN A 74 -13.81 -8.43 10.29
CA ASN A 74 -13.27 -9.40 9.32
C ASN A 74 -12.75 -8.73 8.02
N LYS A 75 -12.45 -7.42 8.06
CA LYS A 75 -11.92 -6.64 6.95
C LYS A 75 -10.41 -6.50 7.09
N THR A 76 -9.70 -6.65 5.98
CA THR A 76 -8.25 -6.44 5.91
C THR A 76 -7.96 -4.98 5.66
N PHE A 77 -7.05 -4.41 6.44
CA PHE A 77 -6.55 -3.05 6.29
C PHE A 77 -5.05 -3.06 6.01
N TYR A 78 -4.53 -1.97 5.45
CA TYR A 78 -3.13 -1.80 5.13
C TYR A 78 -2.60 -0.48 5.68
N VAL A 79 -1.37 -0.53 6.19
CA VAL A 79 -0.61 0.64 6.63
C VAL A 79 0.79 0.56 6.04
N GLN A 80 1.33 1.70 5.64
CA GLN A 80 2.69 1.81 5.14
C GLN A 80 3.70 1.90 6.29
N LEU A 81 4.73 1.05 6.25
CA LEU A 81 5.79 1.02 7.27
C LEU A 81 7.01 1.83 6.84
N ARG A 82 7.23 2.00 5.54
CA ARG A 82 8.40 2.67 4.97
C ARG A 82 7.96 3.69 3.95
N ARG A 83 8.46 4.92 4.07
CA ARG A 83 8.25 5.98 3.07
C ARG A 83 9.13 5.72 1.85
N ILE A 84 8.65 6.18 0.69
CA ILE A 84 9.40 6.24 -0.58
C ILE A 84 10.15 7.56 -0.60
#